data_AF-A0A382ET36-F1
#
_entry.id   AF-A0A382ET36-F1
#
_cell.length_a   1.000
_cell.length_b   1.000
_cell.length_c   1.000
_cell.angle_alpha   90.00
_cell.angle_beta   90.00
_cell.angle_gamma   90.00
#
_symmetry.space_group_name_H-M   'P 1'
#
loop_
_entity.id
_entity.type
_entity.pdbx_description
1 polymer ?
#
loop_
_entity_poly.entity_id
_entity_poly.type
_entity_poly.pdbx_seq_one_letter_code
_entity_poly.pdbx_strand_id
1 'polypeptide(L)'
;MRNIILFLVFVVLTSSGCLDSLKDEIVSCENKVGECRYEILQASKYSKLHIEINYVSDNEPDSEAVDLLRQRIEQVTDKSTITISQNSFGSTDTSYSLEEIMNIEESQREHFKGDGKFVIHILYLNGEFEDNDKTLGLAYTGSSFAIFKEKVEDSAFLLISARDVEKSVLVHEYGHLLGLVNNGYTSPHDHEDSE
;
A
#
# COMPACT_ATOMS: atom_id res chain seq x y z
N MET A 1 0.64 41.28 -51.49
CA MET A 1 -0.23 40.41 -50.68
C MET A 1 0.53 39.11 -50.48
N ARG A 2 1.49 39.06 -49.55
CA ARG A 2 1.37 38.61 -48.14
C ARG A 2 0.85 37.17 -48.03
N ASN A 3 1.76 36.25 -47.70
CA ASN A 3 1.63 35.28 -46.59
C ASN A 3 2.92 34.44 -46.50
N ILE A 4 3.87 34.90 -45.70
CA ILE A 4 4.99 34.08 -45.19
C ILE A 4 4.48 33.48 -43.88
N ILE A 5 4.26 32.16 -43.86
CA ILE A 5 3.93 31.41 -42.65
C ILE A 5 5.23 31.22 -41.88
N LEU A 6 5.36 31.93 -40.77
CA LEU A 6 6.47 31.83 -39.82
C LEU A 6 6.29 30.52 -39.02
N PHE A 7 7.10 29.50 -39.30
CA PHE A 7 7.18 28.31 -38.45
C PHE A 7 7.89 28.71 -37.15
N LEU A 8 7.10 28.92 -36.09
CA LEU A 8 7.60 29.25 -34.76
C LEU A 8 8.16 27.96 -34.15
N VAL A 9 9.46 27.74 -34.34
CA VAL A 9 10.21 26.70 -33.61
C VAL A 9 10.20 27.11 -32.14
N PHE A 10 9.33 26.46 -31.36
CA PHE A 10 9.33 26.57 -29.91
C PHE A 10 10.60 25.88 -29.41
N VAL A 11 11.65 26.67 -29.20
CA VAL A 11 12.86 26.22 -28.49
C VAL A 11 12.44 26.01 -27.04
N VAL A 12 12.04 24.79 -26.71
CA VAL A 12 11.91 24.34 -25.33
C VAL A 12 13.34 24.29 -24.78
N LEU A 13 13.67 25.29 -23.95
CA LEU A 13 14.81 25.24 -23.04
C LEU A 13 14.60 24.04 -22.11
N THR A 14 15.16 22.90 -22.46
CA THR A 14 15.16 21.71 -21.60
C THR A 14 16.16 21.92 -20.48
N SER A 15 15.73 22.61 -19.42
CA SER A 15 16.33 22.37 -18.11
C SER A 15 16.08 20.90 -17.79
N SER A 16 17.14 20.11 -17.77
CA SER A 16 17.09 18.65 -17.59
C SER A 16 16.36 18.22 -16.31
N GLY A 17 16.14 19.15 -15.36
CA GLY A 17 15.41 18.90 -14.12
C GLY A 17 13.88 19.02 -14.19
N CYS A 18 13.30 19.82 -15.10
CA CYS A 18 11.82 19.93 -15.17
C CYS A 18 11.18 18.69 -15.79
N LEU A 19 11.85 18.08 -16.78
CA LEU A 19 11.30 16.92 -17.49
C LEU A 19 11.34 15.65 -16.64
N ASP A 20 12.36 15.47 -15.79
CA ASP A 20 12.45 14.33 -14.86
C ASP A 20 11.40 14.44 -13.75
N SER A 21 11.22 15.63 -13.17
CA SER A 21 10.15 15.86 -12.18
C SER A 21 8.76 15.63 -12.77
N LEU A 22 8.52 16.08 -14.01
CA LEU A 22 7.27 15.82 -14.72
C LEU A 22 7.09 14.32 -15.05
N LYS A 23 8.18 13.59 -15.33
CA LYS A 23 8.12 12.17 -15.65
C LYS A 23 7.83 11.29 -14.43
N ASP A 24 8.39 11.65 -13.27
CA ASP A 24 8.08 11.02 -11.98
C ASP A 24 6.64 11.31 -11.52
N GLU A 25 6.09 12.50 -11.85
CA GLU A 25 4.66 12.79 -11.65
C GLU A 25 3.75 12.04 -12.65
N ILE A 26 4.17 11.87 -13.91
CA ILE A 26 3.33 11.29 -14.98
C ILE A 26 3.25 9.75 -14.90
N VAL A 27 4.22 9.07 -14.27
CA VAL A 27 4.19 7.60 -14.07
C VAL A 27 4.58 7.27 -12.64
N SER A 28 3.72 7.64 -11.68
CA SER A 28 3.86 7.19 -10.30
C SER A 28 3.47 5.73 -10.16
N CYS A 29 4.34 4.92 -9.55
CA CYS A 29 4.02 3.53 -9.21
C CYS A 29 2.89 3.41 -8.17
N GLU A 30 2.51 4.50 -7.51
CA GLU A 30 1.43 4.51 -6.52
C GLU A 30 0.06 4.27 -7.15
N ASN A 31 -0.10 4.56 -8.44
CA ASN A 31 -1.39 4.54 -9.12
C ASN A 31 -1.97 3.12 -9.26
N LYS A 32 -1.16 2.08 -9.07
CA LYS A 32 -1.60 0.69 -9.22
C LYS A 32 -0.84 -0.24 -8.28
N VAL A 33 -1.62 -1.12 -7.65
CA VAL A 33 -1.11 -2.22 -6.81
C VAL A 33 -0.04 -3.03 -7.56
N GLY A 34 1.09 -3.28 -6.90
CA GLY A 34 2.20 -4.07 -7.45
C GLY A 34 3.19 -3.30 -8.34
N GLU A 35 2.90 -2.05 -8.72
CA GLU A 35 3.81 -1.28 -9.57
C GLU A 35 5.04 -0.76 -8.79
N CYS A 36 4.92 -0.51 -7.48
CA CYS A 36 6.05 -0.10 -6.65
C CYS A 36 6.97 -1.26 -6.22
N ARG A 37 6.74 -2.51 -6.68
CA ARG A 37 7.51 -3.69 -6.22
C ARG A 37 9.03 -3.52 -6.27
N TYR A 38 9.58 -2.87 -7.29
CA TYR A 38 11.04 -2.69 -7.37
C TYR A 38 11.54 -1.63 -6.37
N GLU A 39 10.75 -0.60 -6.10
CA GLU A 39 11.06 0.40 -5.07
C GLU A 39 10.98 -0.22 -3.66
N ILE A 40 10.07 -1.19 -3.46
CA ILE A 40 9.94 -1.96 -2.21
C ILE A 40 11.08 -2.98 -2.06
N LEU A 41 11.40 -3.75 -3.10
CA LEU A 41 12.39 -4.84 -3.04
C LEU A 41 13.83 -4.34 -3.05
N GLN A 42 14.18 -3.38 -3.91
CA GLN A 42 15.59 -3.01 -4.15
C GLN A 42 16.06 -1.82 -3.32
N ALA A 43 17.31 -1.82 -2.89
CA ALA A 43 17.89 -0.73 -2.10
C ALA A 43 18.40 0.47 -2.93
N SER A 44 18.39 0.37 -4.26
CA SER A 44 19.02 1.33 -5.18
C SER A 44 18.42 2.74 -5.09
N LYS A 45 17.08 2.83 -5.02
CA LYS A 45 16.35 4.10 -4.88
C LYS A 45 16.03 4.42 -3.42
N TYR A 46 15.56 3.43 -2.67
CA TYR A 46 15.22 3.55 -1.26
C TYR A 46 15.90 2.43 -0.47
N SER A 47 16.90 2.78 0.32
CA SER A 47 17.66 1.82 1.14
C SER A 47 17.02 1.55 2.51
N LYS A 48 16.01 2.34 2.88
CA LYS A 48 15.20 2.20 4.10
C LYS A 48 13.74 2.01 3.74
N LEU A 49 13.00 1.32 4.61
CA LEU A 49 11.56 1.17 4.49
C LEU A 49 10.92 1.48 5.84
N HIS A 50 9.84 2.25 5.80
CA HIS A 50 9.03 2.56 6.96
C HIS A 50 7.61 2.03 6.76
N ILE A 51 7.09 1.37 7.78
CA ILE A 51 5.70 0.92 7.82
C ILE A 51 4.96 1.88 8.74
N GLU A 52 4.07 2.66 8.17
CA GLU A 52 3.18 3.54 8.91
C GLU A 52 1.83 2.84 9.06
N ILE A 53 1.39 2.63 10.29
CA ILE A 53 0.09 2.01 10.59
C ILE A 53 -0.81 3.04 11.25
N ASN A 54 -1.95 3.31 10.66
CA ASN A 54 -3.02 4.06 11.31
C ASN A 54 -4.20 3.12 11.57
N TYR A 55 -4.75 3.15 12.78
CA TYR A 55 -5.81 2.24 13.18
C TYR A 55 -6.96 2.98 13.85
N VAL A 56 -8.19 2.54 13.59
CA VAL A 56 -9.35 2.99 14.37
C VAL A 56 -9.14 2.56 15.82
N SER A 57 -9.46 3.44 16.77
CA SER A 57 -9.33 3.16 18.21
C SER A 57 -9.97 1.82 18.58
N ASP A 58 -9.30 1.07 19.47
CA ASP A 58 -9.65 -0.30 19.87
C ASP A 58 -9.56 -1.36 18.75
N ASN A 59 -8.98 -1.02 17.59
CA ASN A 59 -8.74 -1.93 16.46
C ASN A 59 -7.23 -2.01 16.12
N GLU A 60 -6.35 -1.89 17.12
CA GLU A 60 -4.91 -2.01 16.90
C GLU A 60 -4.49 -3.35 16.26
N PRO A 61 -3.41 -3.37 15.47
CA PRO A 61 -2.87 -4.60 14.93
C PRO A 61 -2.28 -5.48 16.05
N ASP A 62 -2.37 -6.81 15.88
CA ASP A 62 -1.67 -7.75 16.75
C ASP A 62 -0.15 -7.60 16.58
N SER A 63 0.56 -7.43 17.69
CA SER A 63 2.01 -7.20 17.67
C SER A 63 2.81 -8.33 17.00
N GLU A 64 2.38 -9.59 17.12
CA GLU A 64 3.05 -10.71 16.45
C GLU A 64 2.75 -10.75 14.95
N ALA A 65 1.59 -10.25 14.52
CA ALA A 65 1.26 -10.12 13.10
C ALA A 65 2.14 -9.05 12.44
N VAL A 66 2.30 -7.89 13.10
CA VAL A 66 3.21 -6.83 12.65
C VAL A 66 4.67 -7.30 12.64
N ASP A 67 5.11 -8.03 13.67
CA ASP A 67 6.46 -8.58 13.71
C ASP A 67 6.72 -9.62 12.61
N LEU A 68 5.72 -10.43 12.26
CA LEU A 68 5.82 -11.35 11.14
C LEU A 68 5.97 -10.59 9.82
N LEU A 69 5.15 -9.56 9.59
CA LEU A 69 5.26 -8.73 8.38
C LEU A 69 6.66 -8.11 8.27
N ARG A 70 7.18 -7.52 9.35
CA ARG A 70 8.54 -6.98 9.40
C ARG A 70 9.59 -8.03 9.02
N GLN A 71 9.50 -9.23 9.60
CA GLN A 71 10.41 -10.33 9.27
C GLN A 71 10.32 -10.76 7.81
N ARG A 72 9.13 -10.78 7.21
CA ARG A 72 8.97 -11.09 5.78
C ARG A 72 9.60 -10.03 4.90
N ILE A 73 9.41 -8.75 5.22
CA ILE A 73 10.04 -7.64 4.50
C ILE A 73 11.58 -7.75 4.60
N GLU A 74 12.12 -8.02 5.79
CA GLU A 74 13.57 -8.22 6.00
C GLU A 74 14.13 -9.41 5.18
N GLN A 75 13.32 -10.45 4.97
CA GLN A 75 13.73 -11.65 4.21
C GLN A 75 13.74 -11.46 2.70
N VAL A 76 12.84 -10.64 2.16
CA VAL A 76 12.61 -10.54 0.71
C VAL A 76 13.12 -9.26 0.07
N THR A 77 13.52 -8.27 0.87
CA THR A 77 14.01 -6.98 0.38
C THR A 77 15.50 -6.77 0.65
N ASP A 78 16.15 -5.93 -0.14
CA ASP A 78 17.54 -5.49 0.05
C ASP A 78 17.65 -4.34 1.08
N LYS A 79 16.58 -4.02 1.82
CA LYS A 79 16.50 -2.84 2.68
C LYS A 79 17.43 -2.98 3.89
N SER A 80 18.20 -1.93 4.16
CA SER A 80 19.15 -1.88 5.28
C SER A 80 18.51 -1.64 6.63
N THR A 81 17.30 -1.09 6.66
CA THR A 81 16.59 -0.73 7.90
C THR A 81 15.09 -0.73 7.64
N ILE A 82 14.35 -1.42 8.51
CA ILE A 82 12.89 -1.41 8.58
C ILE A 82 12.47 -0.76 9.88
N THR A 83 11.62 0.27 9.83
CA THR A 83 11.05 0.92 11.02
C THR A 83 9.53 0.93 10.95
N ILE A 84 8.87 1.02 12.10
CA ILE A 84 7.41 0.97 12.22
C ILE A 84 6.94 2.13 13.11
N SER A 85 5.86 2.79 12.73
CA SER A 85 5.08 3.69 13.59
C SER A 85 3.62 3.25 13.61
N GLN A 86 2.93 3.54 14.71
CA GLN A 86 1.51 3.24 14.86
C GLN A 86 0.80 4.41 15.51
N ASN A 87 -0.32 4.85 14.94
CA ASN A 87 -1.13 5.96 15.44
C ASN A 87 -2.62 5.59 15.41
N SER A 88 -3.34 5.85 16.51
CA SER A 88 -4.79 5.65 16.59
C SER A 88 -5.55 6.87 16.06
N PHE A 89 -6.69 6.66 15.43
CA PHE A 89 -7.69 7.70 15.12
C PHE A 89 -9.10 7.24 15.51
N GLY A 90 -10.09 8.13 15.40
CA GLY A 90 -11.49 7.81 15.71
C GLY A 90 -12.33 7.64 14.45
N SER A 91 -13.19 6.63 14.45
CA SER A 91 -14.32 6.48 13.51
C SER A 91 -15.48 5.82 14.24
N THR A 92 -16.70 6.08 13.75
CA THR A 92 -17.94 5.42 14.21
C THR A 92 -18.65 4.71 13.06
N ASP A 93 -18.01 4.64 11.90
CA ASP A 93 -18.59 4.03 10.70
C ASP A 93 -18.62 2.51 10.87
N THR A 94 -19.42 1.81 10.09
CA THR A 94 -19.53 0.33 10.16
C THR A 94 -19.26 -0.33 8.81
N SER A 95 -19.06 0.48 7.77
CA SER A 95 -18.73 0.09 6.41
C SER A 95 -17.99 1.24 5.74
N TYR A 96 -17.10 0.93 4.81
CA TYR A 96 -16.27 1.90 4.09
C TYR A 96 -16.24 1.60 2.59
N SER A 97 -16.52 2.62 1.79
CA SER A 97 -16.21 2.63 0.36
C SER A 97 -14.70 2.79 0.11
N LEU A 98 -14.23 2.42 -1.08
CA LEU A 98 -12.83 2.67 -1.46
C LEU A 98 -12.47 4.17 -1.40
N GLU A 99 -13.39 5.06 -1.77
CA GLU A 99 -13.17 6.51 -1.71
C GLU A 99 -12.97 6.98 -0.26
N GLU A 100 -13.76 6.48 0.67
CA GLU A 100 -13.61 6.79 2.10
C GLU A 100 -12.28 6.27 2.66
N ILE A 101 -11.87 5.05 2.29
CA ILE A 101 -10.56 4.49 2.70
C ILE A 101 -9.42 5.40 2.23
N MET A 102 -9.45 5.84 0.97
CA MET A 102 -8.44 6.75 0.43
C MET A 102 -8.45 8.12 1.12
N ASN A 103 -9.63 8.67 1.43
CA ASN A 103 -9.76 9.93 2.16
C ASN A 103 -9.25 9.81 3.61
N ILE A 104 -9.51 8.69 4.28
CA ILE A 104 -8.98 8.39 5.62
C ILE A 104 -7.46 8.34 5.55
N GLU A 105 -6.88 7.59 4.62
CA GLU A 105 -5.42 7.55 4.44
C GLU A 105 -4.85 8.95 4.24
N GLU A 106 -5.38 9.74 3.31
CA GLU A 106 -4.90 11.10 3.05
C GLU A 106 -4.91 11.96 4.33
N SER A 107 -5.94 11.80 5.17
CA SER A 107 -6.06 12.54 6.42
C SER A 107 -5.14 12.07 7.54
N GLN A 108 -4.77 10.78 7.56
CA GLN A 108 -4.04 10.14 8.64
C GLN A 108 -2.55 9.95 8.35
N ARG A 109 -2.14 9.95 7.07
CA ARG A 109 -0.77 9.70 6.63
C ARG A 109 0.16 10.87 6.94
N GLU A 110 1.19 10.59 7.73
CA GLU A 110 2.24 11.53 8.14
C GLU A 110 3.57 11.29 7.40
N HIS A 111 3.77 10.12 6.80
CA HIS A 111 4.99 9.76 6.10
C HIS A 111 4.79 9.45 4.62
N PHE A 112 5.68 10.02 3.81
CA PHE A 112 5.73 9.87 2.36
C PHE A 112 7.13 9.42 1.93
N LYS A 113 7.22 8.78 0.76
CA LYS A 113 8.50 8.36 0.20
C LYS A 113 9.40 9.57 -0.09
N GLY A 114 10.67 9.46 0.26
CA GLY A 114 11.61 10.56 0.19
C GLY A 114 12.87 10.28 1.00
N ASP A 115 13.94 11.03 0.77
CA ASP A 115 15.19 10.95 1.55
C ASP A 115 15.76 9.52 1.71
N GLY A 116 15.65 8.70 0.65
CA GLY A 116 16.11 7.31 0.63
C GLY A 116 15.24 6.32 1.42
N LYS A 117 14.04 6.73 1.85
CA LYS A 117 13.04 5.93 2.57
C LYS A 117 11.80 5.69 1.70
N PHE A 118 11.43 4.43 1.54
CA PHE A 118 10.12 4.04 1.01
C PHE A 118 9.12 3.93 2.18
N VAL A 119 7.85 4.23 1.96
CA VAL A 119 6.81 4.15 3.00
C VAL A 119 5.70 3.23 2.52
N ILE A 120 5.37 2.23 3.33
CA ILE A 120 4.15 1.43 3.20
C ILE A 120 3.17 1.95 4.23
N HIS A 121 1.92 2.16 3.81
CA HIS A 121 0.85 2.58 4.70
C HIS A 121 -0.16 1.45 4.90
N ILE A 122 -0.57 1.24 6.15
CA ILE A 122 -1.52 0.21 6.52
C ILE A 122 -2.62 0.85 7.34
N LEU A 123 -3.86 0.75 6.85
CA LEU A 123 -5.04 1.12 7.61
C LEU A 123 -5.62 -0.10 8.32
N TYR A 124 -5.88 0.02 9.61
CA TYR A 124 -6.73 -0.91 10.34
C TYR A 124 -8.07 -0.23 10.61
N LEU A 125 -9.10 -0.71 9.95
CA LEU A 125 -10.46 -0.18 10.03
C LEU A 125 -11.32 -1.13 10.87
N ASN A 126 -12.28 -0.56 11.58
CA ASN A 126 -13.41 -1.34 12.11
C ASN A 126 -14.41 -1.62 10.96
N GLY A 127 -15.53 -2.30 11.23
CA GLY A 127 -16.56 -2.52 10.21
C GLY A 127 -16.11 -3.34 8.99
N GLU A 128 -16.69 -3.03 7.83
CA GLU A 128 -16.56 -3.84 6.61
C GLU A 128 -16.25 -3.04 5.34
N PHE A 129 -15.85 -3.74 4.27
CA PHE A 129 -15.75 -3.14 2.95
C PHE A 129 -17.13 -3.10 2.28
N GLU A 130 -17.55 -1.92 1.81
CA GLU A 130 -18.91 -1.72 1.28
C GLU A 130 -19.23 -2.63 0.08
N ASP A 131 -18.26 -2.84 -0.81
CA ASP A 131 -18.48 -3.62 -2.03
C ASP A 131 -18.48 -5.14 -1.76
N ASN A 132 -17.84 -5.61 -0.67
CA ASN A 132 -17.80 -7.01 -0.28
C ASN A 132 -17.56 -7.19 1.22
N ASP A 133 -18.62 -7.53 1.96
CA ASP A 133 -18.64 -7.69 3.42
C ASP A 133 -17.78 -8.85 3.96
N LYS A 134 -17.22 -9.70 3.09
CA LYS A 134 -16.29 -10.79 3.44
C LYS A 134 -14.82 -10.40 3.33
N THR A 135 -14.53 -9.19 2.85
CA THR A 135 -13.16 -8.71 2.65
C THR A 135 -12.44 -8.60 3.98
N LEU A 136 -11.30 -9.28 4.12
CA LEU A 136 -10.44 -9.19 5.31
C LEU A 136 -9.35 -8.13 5.15
N GLY A 137 -8.86 -7.95 3.93
CA GLY A 137 -7.85 -6.98 3.55
C GLY A 137 -8.06 -6.49 2.12
N LEU A 138 -7.55 -5.30 1.82
CA LEU A 138 -7.69 -4.67 0.52
C LEU A 138 -6.45 -3.85 0.20
N ALA A 139 -5.64 -4.30 -0.75
CA ALA A 139 -4.60 -3.48 -1.38
C ALA A 139 -5.21 -2.58 -2.47
N TYR A 140 -4.96 -1.27 -2.39
CA TYR A 140 -5.60 -0.29 -3.29
C TYR A 140 -4.65 0.75 -3.91
N THR A 141 -3.41 0.88 -3.45
CA THR A 141 -2.36 1.65 -4.14
C THR A 141 -1.08 0.83 -4.32
N GLY A 142 -0.05 1.42 -4.94
CA GLY A 142 1.28 0.83 -5.01
C GLY A 142 1.96 0.63 -3.65
N SER A 143 1.51 1.32 -2.60
CA SER A 143 2.13 1.28 -1.26
C SER A 143 1.15 1.19 -0.09
N SER A 144 -0.15 1.06 -0.34
CA SER A 144 -1.19 1.08 0.69
C SER A 144 -2.13 -0.11 0.61
N PHE A 145 -2.51 -0.59 1.78
CA PHE A 145 -3.60 -1.54 1.95
C PHE A 145 -4.32 -1.34 3.28
N ALA A 146 -5.57 -1.80 3.34
CA ALA A 146 -6.40 -1.77 4.54
C ALA A 146 -6.62 -3.20 5.07
N ILE A 147 -6.89 -3.30 6.36
CA ILE A 147 -7.28 -4.51 7.10
C ILE A 147 -8.58 -4.18 7.84
N PHE A 148 -9.59 -5.02 7.67
CA PHE A 148 -10.88 -4.89 8.37
C PHE A 148 -10.84 -5.75 9.63
N LYS A 149 -10.50 -5.12 10.76
CA LYS A 149 -10.14 -5.82 12.00
C LYS A 149 -11.28 -6.69 12.53
N GLU A 150 -12.50 -6.19 12.56
CA GLU A 150 -13.69 -6.96 12.98
C GLU A 150 -13.90 -8.20 12.11
N LYS A 151 -13.68 -8.10 10.79
CA LYS A 151 -13.79 -9.25 9.88
C LYS A 151 -12.71 -10.30 10.09
N VAL A 152 -11.49 -9.86 10.41
CA VAL A 152 -10.40 -10.76 10.79
C VAL A 152 -10.73 -11.49 12.09
N GLU A 153 -11.33 -10.81 13.06
CA GLU A 153 -11.77 -11.40 14.33
C GLU A 153 -12.91 -12.39 14.14
N ASP A 154 -13.91 -12.04 13.33
CA ASP A 154 -15.05 -12.90 12.99
C ASP A 154 -14.64 -14.16 12.21
N SER A 155 -13.50 -14.12 11.51
CA SER A 155 -12.95 -15.24 10.74
C SER A 155 -12.23 -16.28 11.61
N ALA A 156 -12.03 -16.01 12.89
CA ALA A 156 -11.44 -16.98 13.82
C ALA A 156 -12.39 -18.18 14.02
N PHE A 157 -11.87 -19.40 13.87
CA PHE A 157 -12.69 -20.61 14.00
C PHE A 157 -11.92 -21.80 14.57
N LEU A 158 -12.53 -22.49 15.54
CA LEU A 158 -11.98 -23.67 16.22
C LEU A 158 -10.56 -23.47 16.78
N LEU A 159 -9.55 -23.91 16.02
CA LEU A 159 -8.12 -23.89 16.38
C LEU A 159 -7.36 -22.76 15.66
N ILE A 160 -8.03 -21.96 14.84
CA ILE A 160 -7.46 -20.82 14.12
C ILE A 160 -7.78 -19.57 14.93
N SER A 161 -6.75 -18.92 15.47
CA SER A 161 -6.91 -17.67 16.20
C SER A 161 -7.03 -16.47 15.26
N ALA A 162 -7.74 -15.41 15.67
CA ALA A 162 -7.82 -14.15 14.91
C ALA A 162 -6.42 -13.62 14.53
N ARG A 163 -5.46 -13.73 15.45
CA ARG A 163 -4.05 -13.39 15.21
C ARG A 163 -3.41 -14.21 14.08
N ASP A 164 -3.75 -15.49 13.93
CA ASP A 164 -3.21 -16.31 12.84
C ASP A 164 -3.85 -15.94 11.49
N VAL A 165 -5.13 -15.56 11.50
CA VAL A 165 -5.80 -14.97 10.33
C VAL A 165 -5.12 -13.65 9.97
N GLU A 166 -4.94 -12.74 10.93
CA GLU A 166 -4.31 -11.43 10.73
C GLU A 166 -2.89 -11.55 10.17
N LYS A 167 -2.08 -12.49 10.69
CA LYS A 167 -0.76 -12.84 10.15
C LYS A 167 -0.82 -13.21 8.67
N SER A 168 -1.81 -14.00 8.28
CA SER A 168 -2.00 -14.42 6.90
C SER A 168 -2.40 -13.25 6.02
N VAL A 169 -3.41 -12.47 6.44
CA VAL A 169 -3.93 -11.33 5.67
C VAL A 169 -2.85 -10.25 5.49
N LEU A 170 -2.12 -9.86 6.53
CA LEU A 170 -1.01 -8.90 6.41
C LEU A 170 0.04 -9.32 5.37
N VAL A 171 0.42 -10.60 5.37
CA VAL A 171 1.40 -11.12 4.41
C VAL A 171 0.80 -11.20 3.00
N HIS A 172 -0.48 -11.53 2.88
CA HIS A 172 -1.22 -11.56 1.63
C HIS A 172 -1.27 -10.17 0.98
N GLU A 173 -1.70 -9.14 1.72
CA GLU A 173 -1.77 -7.77 1.22
C GLU A 173 -0.40 -7.19 0.88
N TYR A 174 0.62 -7.49 1.68
CA TYR A 174 1.98 -7.16 1.31
C TYR A 174 2.41 -7.86 0.00
N GLY A 175 1.97 -9.10 -0.22
CA GLY A 175 2.17 -9.83 -1.48
C GLY A 175 1.55 -9.13 -2.69
N HIS A 176 0.38 -8.51 -2.54
CA HIS A 176 -0.22 -7.66 -3.57
C HIS A 176 0.69 -6.47 -3.92
N LEU A 177 1.26 -5.77 -2.92
CA LEU A 177 2.21 -4.67 -3.17
C LEU A 177 3.48 -5.12 -3.91
N LEU A 178 3.87 -6.40 -3.77
CA LEU A 178 4.98 -7.00 -4.50
C LEU A 178 4.60 -7.50 -5.91
N GLY A 179 3.32 -7.44 -6.29
CA GLY A 179 2.81 -7.99 -7.55
C GLY A 179 2.82 -9.52 -7.60
N LEU A 180 2.77 -10.18 -6.43
CA LEU A 180 2.79 -11.65 -6.33
C LEU A 180 1.41 -12.28 -6.40
N VAL A 181 0.36 -11.48 -6.23
CA VAL A 181 -1.03 -11.93 -6.23
C VAL A 181 -1.80 -11.13 -7.28
N ASN A 182 -2.29 -11.84 -8.31
CA ASN A 182 -3.15 -11.37 -9.40
C ASN A 182 -2.73 -10.09 -10.16
N ASN A 183 -1.50 -9.63 -9.97
CA ASN A 183 -0.93 -8.46 -10.66
C ASN A 183 0.44 -8.78 -11.26
N GLY A 184 0.43 -9.45 -12.42
CA GLY A 184 1.63 -9.73 -13.22
C GLY A 184 2.22 -11.14 -13.06
N TYR A 185 1.68 -11.95 -12.14
CA TYR A 185 2.00 -13.36 -11.97
C TYR A 185 0.73 -14.15 -11.62
N THR A 186 0.44 -15.22 -12.36
CA THR A 186 -0.63 -16.19 -12.03
C THR A 186 0.03 -17.41 -11.41
N SER A 187 -0.26 -17.68 -10.14
CA SER A 187 0.24 -18.87 -9.45
C SER A 187 -0.35 -20.14 -10.10
N PRO A 188 0.43 -21.23 -10.23
CA PRO A 188 -0.12 -22.54 -10.62
C PRO A 188 -0.90 -23.23 -9.49
N HIS A 189 -0.91 -22.68 -8.28
CA HIS A 189 -1.67 -23.17 -7.13
C HIS A 189 -2.83 -22.24 -6.82
N ASP A 190 -4.00 -22.83 -6.55
CA ASP A 190 -5.17 -22.11 -6.08
C ASP A 190 -4.96 -21.68 -4.61
N HIS A 191 -5.04 -20.37 -4.38
CA HIS A 191 -4.72 -19.73 -3.10
C HIS A 191 -5.58 -18.46 -2.89
N GLU A 192 -6.64 -18.32 -3.67
CA GLU A 192 -7.58 -17.19 -3.67
C GLU A 192 -8.83 -17.59 -2.88
N ASP A 193 -9.47 -16.60 -2.23
CA ASP A 193 -10.88 -16.72 -1.89
C ASP A 193 -11.71 -16.31 -3.11
N SER A 194 -12.88 -16.93 -3.29
CA SER A 194 -13.80 -16.53 -4.35
C SER A 194 -14.37 -15.15 -4.07
N GLU A 195 -14.13 -14.19 -4.96
CA GLU A 195 -14.82 -12.88 -4.94
C GLU A 195 -16.34 -13.02 -5.00
#